data_AF-A0A3S5CPJ5-F1
#
_entry.id   AF-A0A3S5CPJ5-F1
#
_cell.length_a   1.000
_cell.length_b   1.000
_cell.length_c   1.000
_cell.angle_alpha   90.00
_cell.angle_beta   90.00
_cell.angle_gamma   90.00
#
_symmetry.space_group_name_H-M   'P 1'
#
loop_
_entity.id
_entity.type
_entity.pdbx_description
1 polymer ?
#
loop_
_entity_poly.entity_id
_entity_poly.type
_entity_poly.pdbx_seq_one_letter_code
_entity_poly.pdbx_strand_id
1 'polypeptide(L)'
;MELLDPEQNANFLDHYLDVTVDLSKVLFICTANELSTIPGPLIDRMELIEVSGYVAEEKLAISQRYLLPQASSDSGLSLEQCSITDSALQKLIRQYCRESGVRNLQKHIERTVYELNHLSKI
;
A
#
# COMPACT_ATOMS: atom_id res chain seq x y z
N MET A 1 7.33 17.71 17.87
CA MET A 1 8.72 17.62 17.39
C MET A 1 9.57 16.71 18.26
N GLU A 2 9.31 16.68 19.57
CA GLU A 2 10.06 15.90 20.56
C GLU A 2 9.94 14.38 20.39
N LEU A 3 8.82 13.91 19.83
CA LEU A 3 8.52 12.48 19.69
C LEU A 3 9.45 11.72 18.73
N LEU A 4 9.96 12.38 17.68
CA LEU A 4 10.87 11.78 16.70
C LEU A 4 12.34 12.09 17.00
N ASP A 5 12.61 12.82 18.08
CA ASP A 5 13.97 13.11 18.51
C ASP A 5 14.52 11.93 19.31
N PRO A 6 15.58 11.24 18.88
CA PRO A 6 16.19 10.17 19.67
C PRO A 6 16.66 10.65 21.05
N GLU A 7 16.98 11.94 21.21
CA GLU A 7 17.44 12.50 22.49
C GLU A 7 16.28 12.80 23.45
N GLN A 8 15.04 12.95 22.96
CA GLN A 8 13.90 13.38 23.77
C GLN A 8 12.80 12.30 23.89
N ASN A 9 12.74 11.34 22.97
CA ASN A 9 11.68 10.35 22.91
C ASN A 9 11.59 9.40 24.13
N ALA A 10 12.67 9.26 24.91
CA ALA A 10 12.69 8.42 26.11
C ALA A 10 11.88 9.00 27.28
N ASN A 11 11.60 10.30 27.27
CA ASN A 11 10.87 11.01 28.33
C ASN A 11 9.70 11.81 27.76
N PHE A 12 9.05 11.32 26.70
CA PHE A 12 7.94 12.02 26.06
C PHE A 12 6.80 12.25 27.07
N LEU A 13 6.45 13.51 27.33
CA LEU A 13 5.39 13.88 28.25
C LEU A 13 4.04 13.91 27.53
N ASP A 14 3.14 13.01 27.92
CA ASP A 14 1.76 13.07 27.46
C ASP A 14 0.98 14.08 28.32
N HIS A 15 0.52 15.18 27.72
CA HIS A 15 -0.21 16.24 28.44
C HIS A 15 -1.62 15.85 28.88
N TYR A 16 -2.21 14.81 28.30
CA TYR A 16 -3.54 14.35 28.69
C TYR A 16 -3.46 13.46 29.93
N LEU A 17 -2.47 12.57 29.98
CA LEU A 17 -2.25 11.64 31.08
C LEU A 17 -1.32 12.20 32.18
N ASP A 18 -0.59 13.28 31.88
CA ASP A 18 0.40 13.92 32.75
C ASP A 18 1.50 12.94 33.25
N VAL A 19 1.92 12.04 32.36
CA VAL A 19 2.97 11.04 32.62
C VAL A 19 3.99 11.02 31.51
N THR A 20 5.23 10.66 31.85
CA THR A 20 6.28 10.43 30.87
C THR A 20 6.23 9.01 30.33
N VAL A 21 6.43 8.86 29.02
CA VAL A 21 6.43 7.59 28.30
C VAL A 21 7.76 7.43 27.56
N ASP A 22 8.36 6.25 27.68
CA ASP A 22 9.56 5.89 26.95
C ASP A 22 9.21 5.35 25.55
N LEU A 23 9.52 6.14 24.52
CA LEU A 23 9.35 5.79 23.11
C LEU A 23 10.68 5.42 22.43
N SER A 24 11.78 5.29 23.16
CA SER A 24 13.12 5.04 22.59
C SER A 24 13.24 3.72 21.81
N LYS A 25 12.36 2.76 22.11
CA LYS A 25 12.31 1.44 21.45
C LYS A 25 11.17 1.29 20.43
N VAL A 26 10.51 2.39 20.08
CA VAL A 26 9.44 2.40 19.08
C VAL A 26 10.04 2.62 17.69
N LEU A 27 9.68 1.77 16.74
CA LEU A 27 10.00 1.98 15.33
C LEU A 27 8.97 2.93 14.72
N PHE A 28 9.44 4.11 14.30
CA PHE A 28 8.62 5.08 13.59
C PHE A 28 8.74 4.87 12.08
N ILE A 29 7.60 4.73 11.40
CA ILE A 29 7.53 4.68 9.93
C ILE A 29 6.57 5.79 9.50
N CYS A 30 7.08 6.73 8.72
CA CYS A 30 6.30 7.84 8.16
C CYS A 30 6.20 7.69 6.65
N THR A 31 5.04 7.98 6.08
CA THR A 31 4.81 7.97 4.62
C THR A 31 4.42 9.36 4.15
N ALA A 32 4.98 9.80 3.03
CA ALA A 32 4.60 11.06 2.40
C ALA A 32 4.62 10.92 0.87
N ASN A 33 3.68 11.60 0.21
CA ASN A 33 3.64 11.68 -1.25
C ASN A 33 4.50 12.82 -1.80
N GLU A 34 4.68 13.89 -1.01
CA GLU A 34 5.43 15.07 -1.41
C GLU A 34 6.25 15.63 -0.24
N LEU A 35 7.57 15.60 -0.38
CA LEU A 35 8.50 16.04 0.68
C LEU A 35 8.43 17.55 0.96
N SER A 36 8.02 18.36 -0.03
CA SER A 36 7.93 19.82 0.10
C SER A 36 6.95 20.27 1.19
N THR A 37 5.99 19.41 1.53
CA THR A 37 4.96 19.67 2.55
C THR A 37 5.42 19.36 3.97
N ILE A 38 6.56 18.68 4.12
CA ILE A 38 7.08 18.25 5.42
C ILE A 38 8.04 19.33 5.95
N PRO A 39 7.89 19.79 7.21
CA PRO A 39 8.83 20.70 7.83
C PRO A 39 10.26 20.14 7.84
N GLY A 40 11.24 20.94 7.39
CA GLY A 40 12.66 20.57 7.38
C GLY A 40 13.19 19.91 8.66
N PRO A 41 12.87 20.43 9.87
CA PRO A 41 13.33 19.81 11.11
C PRO A 41 12.87 18.36 11.35
N LEU A 42 11.77 17.94 10.73
CA LEU A 42 11.32 16.55 10.79
C LEU A 42 12.06 15.68 9.78
N ILE A 43 12.30 16.22 8.57
CA ILE A 43 13.04 15.53 7.51
C ILE A 43 14.47 15.22 7.99
N ASP A 44 15.12 16.18 8.65
CA ASP A 44 16.50 16.03 9.15
C ASP A 44 16.65 14.92 10.21
N ARG A 45 15.53 14.46 10.80
CA ARG A 45 15.47 13.42 11.83
C ARG A 45 14.98 12.07 11.29
N MET A 46 14.74 11.97 9.99
CA MET A 46 14.23 10.78 9.34
C MET A 46 15.23 10.25 8.32
N GLU A 47 15.27 8.93 8.15
CA GLU A 47 15.88 8.32 6.99
C GLU A 47 14.87 8.34 5.83
N LEU A 48 15.23 8.99 4.72
CA LEU A 48 14.39 9.07 3.54
C LEU A 48 14.61 7.86 2.64
N ILE A 49 13.55 7.08 2.44
CA ILE A 49 13.52 5.96 1.50
C ILE A 49 12.54 6.31 0.38
N GLU A 50 13.06 6.53 -0.82
CA GLU A 50 12.23 6.79 -1.99
C GLU A 50 11.70 5.48 -2.58
N VAL A 51 10.38 5.40 -2.70
CA VAL A 51 9.70 4.25 -3.32
C VAL A 51 9.24 4.66 -4.71
N SER A 52 9.92 4.15 -5.73
CA SER A 52 9.56 4.41 -7.12
C SER A 52 8.27 3.69 -7.52
N GLY A 53 7.60 4.23 -8.54
CA GLY A 53 6.48 3.55 -9.18
C GLY A 53 6.90 2.26 -9.89
N TYR A 54 5.90 1.49 -10.32
CA TYR A 54 6.10 0.20 -10.99
C TYR A 54 6.02 0.33 -12.52
N VAL A 55 6.91 -0.35 -13.22
CA VAL A 55 6.79 -0.57 -14.67
C VAL A 55 5.70 -1.59 -14.98
N ALA A 56 5.26 -1.67 -16.24
CA ALA A 56 4.14 -2.53 -16.63
C ALA A 56 4.39 -4.01 -16.30
N GLU A 57 5.63 -4.48 -16.48
CA GLU A 57 6.07 -5.84 -16.18
C GLU A 57 5.99 -6.13 -14.67
N GLU A 58 6.40 -5.17 -13.83
CA GLU A 58 6.30 -5.30 -12.38
C GLU A 58 4.84 -5.32 -11.92
N LYS A 59 3.99 -4.46 -12.49
CA LYS A 59 2.55 -4.47 -12.21
C LYS A 59 1.89 -5.79 -12.59
N LEU A 60 2.30 -6.40 -13.70
CA LEU A 60 1.83 -7.72 -14.11
C LEU A 60 2.24 -8.78 -13.06
N ALA A 61 3.51 -8.79 -12.67
CA ALA A 61 4.00 -9.72 -11.65
C ALA A 61 3.31 -9.54 -10.29
N ILE A 62 3.08 -8.29 -9.85
CA ILE A 62 2.35 -7.96 -8.62
C ILE A 62 0.89 -8.44 -8.72
N SER A 63 0.26 -8.26 -9.88
CA SER A 63 -1.13 -8.69 -10.10
C SER A 63 -1.28 -10.20 -9.97
N GLN A 64 -0.37 -10.96 -10.57
CA GLN A 64 -0.39 -12.42 -10.55
C GLN A 64 -0.05 -12.98 -9.16
N ARG A 65 0.96 -12.42 -8.50
CA ARG A 65 1.47 -12.95 -7.22
C ARG A 65 0.62 -12.54 -6.02
N TYR A 66 0.00 -11.36 -6.06
CA TYR A 66 -0.63 -10.78 -4.88
C TYR A 66 -2.08 -10.35 -5.13
N LEU A 67 -2.35 -9.52 -6.15
CA LEU A 67 -3.68 -8.90 -6.28
C LEU A 67 -4.78 -9.90 -6.65
N LEU A 68 -4.53 -10.77 -7.63
CA LEU A 68 -5.51 -11.75 -8.08
C LEU A 68 -5.79 -12.82 -7.01
N PRO A 69 -4.78 -13.42 -6.34
CA PRO A 69 -5.02 -14.32 -5.21
C PRO A 69 -5.79 -13.66 -4.07
N GLN A 70 -5.45 -12.42 -3.71
CA GLN A 70 -6.14 -11.68 -2.66
C GLN A 70 -7.61 -11.44 -3.03
N ALA A 71 -7.88 -10.91 -4.22
CA ALA A 71 -9.24 -10.63 -4.69
C ALA A 71 -10.11 -11.90 -4.79
N SER A 72 -9.52 -13.02 -5.24
CA SER A 72 -10.19 -14.32 -5.30
C SER A 72 -10.56 -14.81 -3.89
N SER A 73 -9.61 -14.76 -2.96
CA SER A 73 -9.82 -15.12 -1.55
C SER A 73 -10.91 -14.28 -0.90
N ASP A 74 -10.86 -12.96 -1.07
CA ASP A 74 -11.84 -12.02 -0.50
C ASP A 74 -13.25 -12.21 -1.09
N SER A 75 -13.35 -12.69 -2.32
CA SER A 75 -14.62 -13.02 -2.98
C SER A 75 -15.12 -14.44 -2.70
N GLY A 76 -14.35 -15.24 -1.96
CA GLY A 76 -14.68 -16.64 -1.66
C GLY A 76 -14.57 -17.59 -2.86
N LEU A 77 -13.76 -17.24 -3.87
CA LEU A 77 -13.50 -18.06 -5.05
C LEU A 77 -12.16 -18.77 -4.91
N SER A 78 -12.06 -20.01 -5.40
CA SER A 78 -10.77 -20.66 -5.59
C SER A 78 -10.04 -20.07 -6.81
N LEU A 79 -8.71 -20.15 -6.84
CA LEU A 79 -7.91 -19.73 -7.98
C LEU A 79 -8.27 -20.47 -9.28
N GLU A 80 -8.79 -21.69 -9.17
CA GLU A 80 -9.29 -22.47 -10.31
C GLU A 80 -10.59 -21.92 -10.87
N GLN A 81 -11.43 -21.32 -10.02
CA GLN A 81 -12.67 -20.66 -10.43
C GLN A 81 -12.42 -19.25 -10.96
N CYS A 82 -11.28 -18.63 -10.64
CA CYS A 82 -10.96 -17.26 -11.00
C CYS A 82 -9.62 -17.14 -11.74
N SER A 83 -9.62 -17.44 -13.05
CA SER A 83 -8.46 -17.23 -13.91
C SER A 83 -8.60 -15.96 -14.77
N ILE A 84 -7.66 -15.03 -14.65
CA ILE A 84 -7.50 -13.91 -15.59
C ILE A 84 -6.22 -14.14 -16.39
N THR A 85 -6.31 -14.09 -17.72
CA THR A 85 -5.13 -14.31 -18.57
C THR A 85 -4.15 -13.14 -18.48
N ASP A 86 -2.86 -13.43 -18.68
CA ASP A 86 -1.80 -12.42 -18.70
C ASP A 86 -2.07 -11.33 -19.75
N SER A 87 -2.61 -11.70 -20.92
CA SER A 87 -2.98 -10.75 -21.96
C SER A 87 -4.10 -9.80 -21.51
N ALA A 88 -5.07 -10.28 -20.74
CA ALA A 88 -6.12 -9.44 -20.17
C ALA A 88 -5.57 -8.49 -19.10
N LEU A 89 -4.70 -8.98 -18.20
CA LEU A 89 -4.01 -8.14 -17.21
C LEU A 89 -3.14 -7.07 -17.86
N GLN A 90 -2.36 -7.42 -18.88
CA GLN A 90 -1.55 -6.46 -19.65
C GLN A 90 -2.41 -5.39 -20.32
N LYS A 91 -3.55 -5.79 -20.91
CA LYS A 91 -4.50 -4.85 -21.51
C LYS A 91 -5.08 -3.90 -20.44
N LEU A 92 -5.46 -4.44 -19.29
CA LEU A 92 -6.00 -3.69 -18.16
C LEU A 92 -4.96 -2.66 -17.65
N ILE A 93 -3.71 -3.07 -17.47
CA ILE A 93 -2.60 -2.20 -17.06
C ILE A 93 -2.43 -1.05 -18.07
N ARG A 94 -2.31 -1.36 -19.36
CA ARG A 94 -2.01 -0.36 -20.41
C ARG A 94 -3.16 0.60 -20.66
N GLN A 95 -4.39 0.11 -20.64
CA GLN A 95 -5.56 0.90 -21.05
C GLN A 95 -6.23 1.63 -19.89
N TYR A 96 -6.18 1.08 -18.68
CA TYR A 96 -6.98 1.58 -17.56
C TYR A 96 -6.14 2.04 -16.34
N CYS A 97 -4.86 1.66 -16.24
CA CYS A 97 -4.05 1.89 -15.02
C CYS A 97 -2.76 2.68 -15.27
N ARG A 98 -2.91 3.97 -15.60
CA ARG A 98 -1.79 4.90 -15.89
C ARG A 98 -1.11 5.54 -14.67
N GLU A 99 -1.45 5.10 -13.47
CA GLU A 99 -0.84 5.58 -12.23
C GLU A 99 0.57 4.98 -12.02
N SER A 100 1.34 5.47 -11.04
CA SER A 100 2.63 4.88 -10.66
C SER A 100 2.46 3.58 -9.85
N GLY A 101 1.43 3.51 -9.00
CA GLY A 101 1.11 2.35 -8.17
C GLY A 101 0.21 1.30 -8.85
N VAL A 102 -0.47 0.51 -8.02
CA VAL A 102 -1.36 -0.59 -8.44
C VAL A 102 -2.78 -0.48 -7.87
N ARG A 103 -3.18 0.68 -7.34
CA ARG A 103 -4.48 0.89 -6.69
C ARG A 103 -5.66 0.74 -7.65
N ASN A 104 -5.62 1.41 -8.80
CA ASN A 104 -6.63 1.28 -9.85
C ASN A 104 -6.60 -0.11 -10.48
N LEU A 105 -5.41 -0.70 -10.63
CA LEU A 105 -5.24 -2.08 -11.10
C LEU A 105 -5.95 -3.07 -10.18
N GLN A 106 -5.71 -2.95 -8.87
CA GLN A 106 -6.39 -3.72 -7.83
C GLN A 106 -7.91 -3.56 -7.93
N LYS A 107 -8.44 -2.33 -7.96
CA LYS A 107 -9.89 -2.09 -8.08
C LYS A 107 -10.52 -2.75 -9.30
N HIS A 108 -9.84 -2.71 -10.44
CA HIS A 108 -10.34 -3.35 -11.67
C HIS A 108 -10.32 -4.87 -11.58
N ILE A 109 -9.28 -5.45 -10.95
CA ILE A 109 -9.21 -6.89 -10.68
C ILE A 109 -10.35 -7.29 -9.74
N GLU A 110 -10.48 -6.65 -8.58
CA GLU A 110 -11.55 -6.89 -7.60
C GLU A 110 -12.93 -6.84 -8.24
N ARG A 111 -13.20 -5.81 -9.05
CA ARG A 111 -14.47 -5.70 -9.78
C ARG A 111 -14.69 -6.89 -10.72
N THR A 112 -13.67 -7.29 -11.48
CA THR A 112 -13.78 -8.41 -12.42
C THR A 112 -14.06 -9.73 -11.69
N VAL A 113 -13.38 -9.97 -10.57
CA VAL A 113 -13.59 -11.16 -9.73
C VAL A 113 -14.98 -11.17 -9.11
N TYR A 114 -15.44 -10.01 -8.62
CA TYR A 114 -16.77 -9.87 -8.03
C TYR A 114 -17.89 -10.21 -9.04
N GLU A 115 -17.80 -9.69 -10.26
CA GLU A 115 -18.76 -9.99 -11.34
C GLU A 115 -18.74 -11.49 -11.69
N LEU A 116 -17.56 -12.12 -11.71
CA LEU A 116 -17.42 -13.55 -11.96
C LEU A 116 -18.11 -14.40 -10.89
N ASN A 117 -17.95 -14.05 -9.61
CA ASN A 117 -18.64 -14.71 -8.50
C ASN A 117 -20.15 -14.56 -8.61
N HIS A 118 -20.63 -13.38 -9.02
CA HIS A 118 -22.06 -13.13 -9.18
C HIS A 118 -22.67 -13.98 -10.30
N LEU A 119 -22.00 -14.04 -11.46
CA LEU A 119 -22.43 -14.87 -12.59
C LEU A 119 -22.41 -16.37 -12.27
N SER A 120 -21.51 -16.82 -11.41
CA SER A 120 -21.40 -18.23 -11.02
C SER A 120 -22.53 -18.70 -10.06
N LYS A 121 -23.31 -17.76 -9.51
CA LYS A 121 -24.42 -18.02 -8.58
C LYS A 121 -25.80 -17.94 -9.23
N ILE A 122 -25.87 -17.61 -10.52
CA ILE A 122 -27.09 -17.56 -11.35
C ILE A 122 -27.17 -18.86 -12.14
#